data_AF-A0A953YKH2-F1
#
_entry.id   AF-A0A953YKH2-F1
#
_cell.length_a   1.000
_cell.length_b   1.000
_cell.length_c   1.000
_cell.angle_alpha   90.00
_cell.angle_beta   90.00
_cell.angle_gamma   90.00
#
_symmetry.space_group_name_H-M   'P 1'
#
loop_
_entity.id
_entity.type
_entity.pdbx_description
1 polymer ?
#
loop_
_entity_poly.entity_id
_entity_poly.type
_entity_poly.pdbx_seq_one_letter_code
_entity_poly.pdbx_strand_id
1 'polypeptide(L)'
;GVIGIIGATLLIHRRFFDARVRAASSFADNMIILILWVQLALGLLTIRVSMQHLDGEEMVKFMSWAQGIFTFNPEAASYVAEADWVFKAHITLGLTIFVLFPFTRLVHMLSVPVRYFWRPGYQIVRTKRKPAE
;
A
#
# COMPACT_ATOMS: atom_id res chain seq x y z
N GLY A 1 -2.55 -11.82 -1.88
CA GLY A 1 -2.52 -11.56 -3.33
C GLY A 1 -3.87 -11.77 -3.99
N VAL A 2 -4.26 -13.03 -4.24
CA VAL A 2 -5.45 -13.39 -5.04
C VAL A 2 -6.77 -12.77 -4.54
N ILE A 3 -7.07 -12.86 -3.24
CA ILE A 3 -8.29 -12.25 -2.68
C ILE A 3 -8.28 -10.73 -2.89
N GLY A 4 -7.12 -10.10 -2.74
CA GLY A 4 -6.96 -8.66 -2.95
C GLY A 4 -7.23 -8.23 -4.39
N ILE A 5 -6.76 -8.98 -5.39
CA ILE A 5 -6.94 -8.59 -6.80
C ILE A 5 -8.38 -8.81 -7.25
N ILE A 6 -9.05 -9.84 -6.73
CA ILE A 6 -10.48 -10.05 -6.93
C ILE A 6 -11.27 -8.87 -6.33
N GLY A 7 -11.02 -8.54 -5.06
CA GLY A 7 -11.68 -7.41 -4.39
C GLY A 7 -11.43 -6.08 -5.10
N ALA A 8 -10.20 -5.80 -5.51
CA ALA A 8 -9.85 -4.59 -6.25
C ALA A 8 -10.57 -4.53 -7.60
N THR A 9 -10.63 -5.65 -8.34
CA THR A 9 -11.38 -5.74 -9.61
C THR A 9 -12.87 -5.39 -9.42
N LEU A 10 -13.51 -5.96 -8.39
CA LEU A 10 -14.90 -5.68 -8.07
C LEU A 10 -15.12 -4.20 -7.70
N LEU A 11 -14.21 -3.61 -6.92
CA LEU A 11 -14.28 -2.20 -6.53
C LEU A 11 -14.07 -1.25 -7.71
N ILE A 12 -13.15 -1.59 -8.62
CA ILE A 12 -12.93 -0.86 -9.89
C ILE A 12 -14.22 -0.93 -10.72
N HIS A 13 -14.76 -2.12 -10.95
CA HIS A 13 -16.00 -2.29 -11.69
C HIS A 13 -17.13 -1.43 -11.10
N ARG A 14 -17.35 -1.51 -9.77
CA ARG A 14 -18.33 -0.67 -9.09
C ARG A 14 -18.08 0.82 -9.32
N ARG A 15 -16.83 1.29 -9.28
CA ARG A 15 -16.50 2.70 -9.39
C ARG A 15 -16.73 3.29 -10.78
N PHE A 16 -16.49 2.53 -11.84
CA PHE A 16 -16.63 3.00 -13.21
C PHE A 16 -18.02 2.77 -13.83
N PHE A 17 -18.74 1.75 -13.36
CA PHE A 17 -20.02 1.35 -13.97
C PHE A 17 -21.27 1.70 -13.14
N ASP A 18 -21.15 1.91 -11.83
CA ASP A 18 -22.27 2.42 -11.02
C ASP A 18 -22.38 3.94 -11.16
N ALA A 19 -23.52 4.42 -11.71
CA ALA A 19 -23.77 5.83 -11.96
C ALA A 19 -23.67 6.70 -10.69
N ARG A 20 -24.12 6.20 -9.54
CA ARG A 20 -24.09 6.94 -8.27
C ARG A 20 -22.67 7.09 -7.75
N VAL A 21 -21.89 6.01 -7.81
CA VAL A 21 -20.50 6.01 -7.34
C VAL A 21 -19.63 6.87 -8.25
N ARG A 22 -19.82 6.77 -9.57
CA ARG A 22 -19.06 7.55 -10.54
C ARG A 22 -19.32 9.04 -10.38
N ALA A 23 -20.56 9.46 -10.15
CA ALA A 23 -20.91 10.86 -9.92
C ALA A 23 -20.25 11.45 -8.65
N ALA A 24 -19.98 10.62 -7.65
CA ALA A 24 -19.33 11.02 -6.40
C ALA A 24 -17.82 10.72 -6.33
N SER A 25 -17.21 10.22 -7.41
CA SER A 25 -15.78 9.84 -7.43
C SER A 25 -14.92 10.97 -7.96
N SER A 26 -13.78 11.22 -7.30
CA SER A 26 -12.77 12.14 -7.82
C SER A 26 -11.82 11.46 -8.83
N PHE A 27 -10.99 12.24 -9.52
CA PHE A 27 -9.93 11.69 -10.37
C PHE A 27 -8.91 10.89 -9.56
N ALA A 28 -8.43 11.44 -8.44
CA ALA A 28 -7.47 10.78 -7.55
C ALA A 28 -7.99 9.43 -7.03
N ASP A 29 -9.29 9.37 -6.76
CA ASP A 29 -10.00 8.17 -6.31
C ASP A 29 -10.00 7.03 -7.31
N ASN A 30 -10.18 7.37 -8.60
CA ASN A 30 -10.18 6.43 -9.71
C ASN A 30 -8.75 5.99 -10.04
N MET A 31 -7.80 6.92 -10.02
CA MET A 31 -6.39 6.63 -10.29
C MET A 31 -5.78 5.72 -9.23
N ILE A 32 -5.99 6.01 -7.94
CA ILE A 32 -5.30 5.26 -6.89
C ILE A 32 -5.73 3.79 -6.83
N ILE A 33 -7.00 3.48 -7.08
CA ILE A 33 -7.46 2.09 -7.10
C ILE A 33 -6.91 1.32 -8.31
N LEU A 34 -6.76 1.98 -9.46
CA LEU A 34 -6.13 1.39 -10.65
C LEU A 34 -4.65 1.14 -10.41
N ILE A 35 -3.92 2.11 -9.84
CA ILE A 35 -2.51 1.98 -9.47
C ILE A 35 -2.31 0.84 -8.47
N LEU A 36 -3.15 0.74 -7.44
CA LEU A 36 -3.10 -0.36 -6.47
C LEU A 36 -3.37 -1.72 -7.12
N TRP A 37 -4.30 -1.78 -8.08
CA TRP A 37 -4.57 -3.01 -8.83
C TRP A 37 -3.36 -3.44 -9.66
N VAL A 38 -2.71 -2.50 -10.36
CA VAL A 38 -1.48 -2.77 -11.13
C VAL A 38 -0.36 -3.20 -10.19
N GLN A 39 -0.16 -2.53 -9.06
CA GLN A 39 0.83 -2.91 -8.06
C GLN A 39 0.61 -4.34 -7.56
N LEU A 40 -0.64 -4.71 -7.31
CA LEU A 40 -0.99 -6.03 -6.83
C LEU A 40 -0.81 -7.11 -7.92
N ALA A 41 -1.11 -6.77 -9.19
CA ALA A 41 -0.87 -7.64 -10.33
C ALA A 41 0.64 -7.87 -10.53
N LEU A 42 1.46 -6.81 -10.49
CA LEU A 42 2.92 -6.92 -10.53
C LEU A 42 3.44 -7.79 -9.37
N GLY A 43 2.94 -7.58 -8.16
CA GLY A 43 3.35 -8.36 -6.99
C GLY A 43 2.92 -9.83 -7.02
N LEU A 44 1.88 -10.17 -7.78
CA LEU A 44 1.54 -11.57 -8.07
C LEU A 44 2.42 -12.15 -9.18
N LEU A 45 2.79 -11.32 -10.17
CA LEU A 45 3.65 -11.73 -11.28
C LEU A 45 5.08 -12.06 -10.81
N THR A 46 5.59 -11.34 -9.80
CA THR A 46 6.91 -11.65 -9.20
C THR A 46 7.01 -13.09 -8.70
N ILE A 47 5.92 -13.70 -8.24
CA ILE A 47 5.88 -15.09 -7.77
C ILE A 47 6.36 -16.05 -8.87
N ARG A 48 6.02 -15.77 -10.14
CA ARG A 48 6.45 -16.60 -11.27
C ARG A 48 7.98 -16.64 -11.41
N VAL A 49 8.63 -15.49 -11.18
CA VAL A 49 10.09 -15.34 -11.24
C VAL A 49 10.75 -15.89 -9.98
N SER A 50 10.19 -15.62 -8.80
CA SER A 50 10.69 -16.15 -7.52
C SER A 50 10.64 -17.68 -7.46
N MET A 51 9.66 -18.33 -8.11
CA MET A 51 9.60 -19.79 -8.18
C MET A 51 10.79 -20.42 -8.91
N GLN A 52 11.58 -19.65 -9.66
CA GLN A 52 12.81 -20.11 -10.31
C GLN A 52 14.03 -20.05 -9.37
N HIS A 53 13.91 -19.37 -8.22
CA HIS A 53 14.98 -19.10 -7.25
C HIS A 53 14.51 -19.48 -5.84
N LEU A 54 14.28 -20.78 -5.63
CA LEU A 54 13.73 -21.33 -4.38
C LEU A 54 14.74 -21.39 -3.22
N ASP A 55 16.01 -21.13 -3.51
CA ASP A 55 17.08 -20.98 -2.53
C ASP A 55 16.97 -19.70 -1.70
N GLY A 56 16.13 -18.74 -2.13
CA GLY A 56 15.83 -17.51 -1.41
C GLY A 56 16.87 -16.40 -1.60
N GLU A 57 17.83 -16.58 -2.50
CA GLU A 57 18.89 -15.61 -2.77
C GLU A 57 18.33 -14.26 -3.25
N GLU A 58 17.32 -14.29 -4.13
CA GLU A 58 16.59 -13.10 -4.56
C GLU A 58 15.91 -12.37 -3.40
N MET A 59 15.32 -13.11 -2.44
CA MET A 59 14.68 -12.49 -1.27
C MET A 59 15.70 -11.75 -0.40
N VAL A 60 16.90 -12.31 -0.21
CA VAL A 60 17.97 -11.68 0.57
C VAL A 60 18.41 -10.37 -0.07
N LYS A 61 18.59 -10.32 -1.40
CA LYS A 61 18.89 -9.08 -2.14
C LYS A 61 17.87 -7.98 -1.85
N PHE A 62 16.57 -8.28 -1.95
CA PHE A 62 15.51 -7.30 -1.69
C PHE A 62 15.47 -6.86 -0.22
N MET A 63 15.73 -7.76 0.73
CA MET A 63 15.82 -7.41 2.15
C MET A 63 17.01 -6.48 2.42
N SER A 64 18.19 -6.77 1.85
CA SER A 64 19.37 -5.93 1.98
C SER A 64 19.17 -4.55 1.35
N TRP A 65 18.53 -4.48 0.18
CA TRP A 65 18.11 -3.20 -0.43
C TRP A 65 17.19 -2.42 0.51
N ALA A 66 16.10 -3.03 0.99
CA ALA A 66 15.13 -2.36 1.83
C ALA A 66 15.77 -1.84 3.13
N GLN A 67 16.58 -2.68 3.79
CA GLN A 67 17.33 -2.29 4.99
C GLN A 67 18.29 -1.14 4.68
N GLY A 68 19.03 -1.22 3.57
CA GLY A 68 19.97 -0.18 3.13
C GLY A 68 19.31 1.18 2.95
N ILE A 69 18.07 1.24 2.42
CA ILE A 69 17.31 2.49 2.32
C ILE A 69 17.01 3.08 3.71
N PHE A 70 16.57 2.26 4.66
CA PHE A 70 16.25 2.72 6.02
C PHE A 70 17.49 3.05 6.87
N THR A 71 18.65 2.44 6.56
CA THR A 71 19.93 2.75 7.22
C THR A 71 20.75 3.80 6.47
N PHE A 72 20.17 4.43 5.43
CA PHE A 72 20.82 5.47 4.62
C PHE A 72 22.13 5.02 3.94
N ASN A 73 22.21 3.75 3.55
CA ASN A 73 23.34 3.23 2.77
C ASN A 73 23.25 3.72 1.30
N PRO A 74 24.22 4.50 0.80
CA PRO A 74 24.22 4.99 -0.59
C PRO A 74 24.34 3.86 -1.63
N GLU A 75 24.85 2.69 -1.26
CA GLU A 75 25.02 1.55 -2.16
C GLU A 75 23.78 0.65 -2.23
N ALA A 76 22.67 0.99 -1.54
CA ALA A 76 21.50 0.12 -1.45
C ALA A 76 20.95 -0.30 -2.82
N ALA A 77 20.98 0.59 -3.83
CA ALA A 77 20.49 0.30 -5.17
C ALA A 77 21.25 -0.84 -5.88
N SER A 78 22.51 -1.09 -5.51
CA SER A 78 23.33 -2.15 -6.10
C SER A 78 22.78 -3.55 -5.84
N TYR A 79 22.12 -3.77 -4.69
CA TYR A 79 21.54 -5.07 -4.33
C TYR A 79 20.43 -5.52 -5.28
N VAL A 80 19.77 -4.60 -5.98
CA VAL A 80 18.66 -4.89 -6.90
C VAL A 80 18.98 -4.52 -8.35
N ALA A 81 20.24 -4.20 -8.65
CA ALA A 81 20.67 -3.75 -9.96
C ALA A 81 20.42 -4.80 -11.06
N GLU A 82 20.65 -6.08 -10.76
CA GLU A 82 20.47 -7.20 -11.68
C GLU A 82 19.13 -7.93 -11.50
N ALA A 83 18.24 -7.42 -10.64
CA ALA A 83 16.93 -8.03 -10.43
C ALA A 83 16.08 -7.99 -11.72
N ASP A 84 15.21 -9.00 -11.87
CA ASP A 84 14.25 -9.05 -12.97
C ASP A 84 13.40 -7.77 -13.03
N TRP A 85 13.08 -7.33 -14.25
CA TRP A 85 12.34 -6.10 -14.50
C TRP A 85 11.01 -6.04 -13.73
N VAL A 86 10.36 -7.18 -13.47
CA VAL A 86 9.09 -7.20 -12.74
C VAL A 86 9.26 -6.70 -11.30
N PHE A 87 10.37 -7.02 -10.64
CA PHE A 87 10.67 -6.53 -9.29
C PHE A 87 10.97 -5.03 -9.32
N LYS A 88 11.75 -4.57 -10.30
CA LYS A 88 12.05 -3.14 -10.48
C LYS A 88 10.77 -2.33 -10.73
N ALA A 89 9.87 -2.84 -11.56
CA ALA A 89 8.57 -2.24 -11.80
C ALA A 89 7.72 -2.20 -10.53
N HIS A 90 7.66 -3.30 -9.77
CA HIS A 90 6.91 -3.38 -8.52
C HIS A 90 7.45 -2.42 -7.45
N ILE A 91 8.78 -2.33 -7.29
CA ILE A 91 9.42 -1.41 -6.34
C ILE A 91 9.14 0.04 -6.74
N THR A 92 9.35 0.38 -8.01
CA THR A 92 9.17 1.75 -8.52
C THR A 92 7.73 2.21 -8.35
N LEU A 93 6.75 1.39 -8.72
CA LEU A 93 5.33 1.71 -8.55
C LEU A 93 4.94 1.74 -7.06
N GLY A 94 5.50 0.86 -6.24
CA GLY A 94 5.33 0.87 -4.79
C GLY A 94 5.80 2.19 -4.14
N LEU A 95 7.01 2.65 -4.48
CA LEU A 95 7.53 3.94 -4.01
C LEU A 95 6.70 5.12 -4.54
N THR A 96 6.21 5.03 -5.78
CA THR A 96 5.29 6.02 -6.35
C THR A 96 3.99 6.10 -5.53
N ILE A 97 3.44 4.97 -5.08
CA ILE A 97 2.26 4.95 -4.20
C ILE A 97 2.56 5.67 -2.87
N PHE A 98 3.75 5.51 -2.29
CA PHE A 98 4.16 6.25 -1.10
C PHE A 98 4.21 7.77 -1.33
N VAL A 99 4.63 8.23 -2.51
CA VAL A 99 4.60 9.66 -2.87
C VAL A 99 3.16 10.16 -3.04
N LEU A 100 2.27 9.36 -3.61
CA LEU A 100 0.85 9.69 -3.78
C LEU A 100 0.04 9.58 -2.48
N PHE A 101 0.58 8.90 -1.48
CA PHE A 101 -0.10 8.58 -0.22
C PHE A 101 -0.76 9.78 0.46
N PRO A 102 -0.06 10.92 0.74
CA PRO A 102 -0.66 12.05 1.46
C PRO A 102 -1.70 12.82 0.63
N PHE A 103 -1.75 12.62 -0.69
CA PHE A 103 -2.63 13.34 -1.62
C PHE A 103 -3.84 12.53 -2.06
N THR A 104 -3.98 11.30 -1.57
CA THR A 104 -5.06 10.39 -1.95
C THR A 104 -5.81 9.95 -0.71
N ARG A 105 -6.93 9.23 -0.91
CA ARG A 105 -7.69 8.66 0.20
C ARG A 105 -6.87 7.70 1.06
N LEU A 106 -5.69 7.23 0.62
CA LEU A 106 -4.86 6.27 1.36
C LEU A 106 -4.49 6.72 2.78
N VAL A 107 -4.54 8.02 3.07
CA VAL A 107 -4.37 8.57 4.42
C VAL A 107 -5.30 7.93 5.47
N HIS A 108 -6.44 7.35 5.05
CA HIS A 108 -7.32 6.59 5.96
C HIS A 108 -6.60 5.43 6.65
N MET A 109 -5.55 4.88 6.04
CA MET A 109 -4.72 3.82 6.63
C MET A 109 -3.99 4.27 7.89
N LEU A 110 -3.73 5.57 8.10
CA LEU A 110 -3.14 6.06 9.36
C LEU A 110 -4.17 6.14 10.49
N SER A 111 -5.46 6.16 10.16
CA SER A 111 -6.56 6.34 11.11
C SER A 111 -7.17 5.00 11.56
N VAL A 112 -6.38 3.91 11.54
CA VAL A 112 -6.83 2.60 12.03
C VAL A 112 -7.26 2.75 13.49
N PRO A 113 -8.51 2.40 13.84
CA PRO A 113 -9.09 2.76 15.15
C PRO A 113 -8.64 1.81 16.27
N VAL A 114 -7.34 1.57 16.43
CA VAL A 114 -6.79 0.65 17.45
C VAL A 114 -7.19 1.08 18.87
N ARG A 115 -7.22 2.39 19.14
CA ARG A 115 -7.62 2.94 20.44
C ARG A 115 -9.07 2.61 20.81
N TYR A 116 -9.92 2.25 19.86
CA TYR A 116 -11.32 1.90 20.12
C TYR A 116 -11.43 0.70 21.08
N PHE A 117 -10.53 -0.29 20.97
CA PHE A 117 -10.54 -1.48 21.82
C PHE A 117 -10.27 -1.19 23.31
N TRP A 118 -9.44 -0.19 23.61
CA TRP A 118 -9.06 0.18 24.98
C TRP A 118 -9.66 1.52 25.43
N ARG A 119 -10.68 1.99 24.71
CA ARG A 119 -11.31 3.26 25.01
C ARG A 119 -12.12 3.16 26.31
N PRO A 120 -11.90 4.05 27.31
CA PRO A 120 -12.66 4.03 28.55
C PRO A 120 -14.09 4.50 28.29
N GLY A 121 -15.05 3.59 28.54
CA GLY A 121 -16.48 3.83 28.41
C GLY A 121 -16.98 3.92 26.95
N TYR A 122 -18.23 3.52 26.75
CA TYR A 122 -18.89 3.64 25.44
C TYR A 122 -19.25 5.11 25.12
N GLN A 123 -19.78 5.84 26.10
CA GLN A 123 -20.18 7.23 25.92
C GLN A 123 -18.98 8.17 25.87
N ILE A 124 -18.97 9.10 24.92
CA ILE A 124 -17.97 10.18 24.86
C ILE A 124 -18.63 11.44 25.41
N VAL A 125 -18.08 12.02 26.47
CA VAL A 125 -18.51 13.34 26.98
C VAL A 125 -17.31 14.28 26.90
N ARG A 126 -17.52 15.46 26.30
CA ARG A 126 -16.52 16.54 26.27
C ARG A 126 -17.02 17.66 27.18
N THR A 127 -16.25 18.00 28.21
CA THR A 127 -16.60 19.06 29.17
C THR A 127 -15.69 20.26 29.00
N LYS A 128 -16.20 21.46 29.28
CA LYS A 128 -15.41 22.70 29.39
C LYS A 128 -14.75 22.86 30.78
N ARG A 129 -15.16 22.06 31.77
CA ARG A 129 -14.62 22.12 33.13
C ARG A 129 -13.16 21.63 33.13
N LYS A 130 -12.27 22.42 33.72
CA LYS A 130 -10.91 21.97 34.03
C LYS A 130 -10.98 20.88 35.11
N PRO A 131 -10.11 19.85 35.10
CA PRO A 131 -9.99 18.92 36.22
C PRO A 131 -9.74 19.72 37.50
N ALA A 132 -10.39 19.35 38.61
CA ALA A 132 -10.05 19.92 39.91
C ALA A 132 -8.62 19.49 40.28
N GLU A 133 -7.79 20.44 40.73
CA GLU A 133 -6.45 20.18 41.30
C GLU A 133 -6.53 19.39 42.60
#